data_AF-A0A1T5EF04-F1
#
_entry.id   AF-A0A1T5EF04-F1
#
_cell.length_a   1.000
_cell.length_b   1.000
_cell.length_c   1.000
_cell.angle_alpha   90.00
_cell.angle_beta   90.00
_cell.angle_gamma   90.00
#
_symmetry.space_group_name_H-M   'P 1'
#
loop_
_entity.id
_entity.type
_entity.pdbx_description
1 polymer ?
#
loop_
_entity_poly.entity_id
_entity_poly.type
_entity_poly.pdbx_seq_one_letter_code
_entity_poly.pdbx_strand_id
1 'polypeptide(L)'
;MSQQPHALDSSDLEILRSYAEQGNRELYWNYLAQLPGNDGYGQLALGVVRNDNMPGATANAYAQAYAREHSHKTLSERDWDNFGVDLINQDLAMREARLKAHEPQGALNLPGRYVQLAHDKAFENIGVDPNAWTPRKLLEAARNHGANGPEESEKIWKTMLDNDLMGTRRGAATLGDMARATGMSAAERASYGADMAAAWTSAIGDRSHMDPDVIGRNDHFFGRDRNGDWSEFTSAQPTTTVSYTEMKDVTDPRLLRELEDTRSLRLEREAARKDFHPDDPGRLIGSPHPMADAHPRTSLPSAHSDPLYASLRMQLPMEISNDKPAQMALVARQSNIRDASELCDVEVQGRSIVCTGIR
;
A
#
# COMPACT_ATOMS: atom_id res chain seq x y z
N MET A 1 -11.55 20.50 33.01
CA MET A 1 -10.24 19.85 33.21
C MET A 1 -9.72 19.48 31.83
N SER A 2 -8.81 20.29 31.29
CA SER A 2 -8.19 20.02 29.99
C SER A 2 -7.36 18.75 30.14
N GLN A 3 -7.71 17.67 29.44
CA GLN A 3 -6.86 16.48 29.37
C GLN A 3 -5.51 16.94 28.83
N GLN A 4 -4.43 16.66 29.57
CA GLN A 4 -3.10 16.85 29.02
C GLN A 4 -2.99 15.96 27.77
N PRO A 5 -2.47 16.48 26.64
CA PRO A 5 -2.22 15.64 25.48
C PRO A 5 -1.29 14.51 25.92
N HIS A 6 -1.68 13.28 25.62
CA HIS A 6 -0.86 12.11 25.93
C HIS A 6 0.50 12.26 25.23
N ALA A 7 1.56 11.83 25.91
CA ALA A 7 2.94 11.92 25.47
C ALA A 7 3.52 10.52 25.57
N LEU A 8 4.43 10.16 24.66
CA LEU A 8 5.04 8.83 24.67
C LEU A 8 5.81 8.63 25.99
N ASP A 9 5.58 7.52 26.66
CA ASP A 9 6.27 7.12 27.88
C ASP A 9 7.06 5.80 27.74
N SER A 10 7.57 5.29 28.85
CA SER A 10 8.37 4.05 28.84
C SER A 10 7.53 2.79 28.59
N SER A 11 6.27 2.77 29.04
CA SER A 11 5.35 1.67 28.77
C SER A 11 4.98 1.62 27.29
N ASP A 12 4.75 2.78 26.68
CA ASP A 12 4.49 2.87 25.25
C ASP A 12 5.69 2.36 24.43
N LEU A 13 6.92 2.72 24.84
CA LEU A 13 8.15 2.24 24.19
C LEU A 13 8.37 0.72 24.36
N GLU A 14 7.95 0.12 25.48
CA GLU A 14 8.03 -1.33 25.67
C GLU A 14 7.14 -2.08 24.65
N ILE A 15 5.92 -1.59 24.45
CA ILE A 15 5.01 -2.14 23.43
C ILE A 15 5.60 -1.98 22.02
N LEU A 16 6.10 -0.78 21.69
CA LEU A 16 6.73 -0.51 20.39
C LEU A 16 7.99 -1.37 20.16
N ARG A 17 8.81 -1.56 21.20
CA ARG A 17 9.99 -2.43 21.14
C ARG A 17 9.60 -3.88 20.89
N SER A 18 8.59 -4.39 21.58
CA SER A 18 8.09 -5.76 21.33
C SER A 18 7.67 -5.94 19.87
N TYR A 19 6.91 -5.00 19.30
CA TYR A 19 6.52 -5.09 17.89
C TYR A 19 7.71 -4.95 16.93
N ALA A 20 8.68 -4.09 17.22
CA ALA A 20 9.89 -3.95 16.42
C ALA A 20 10.77 -5.21 16.44
N GLU A 21 10.94 -5.84 17.60
CA GLU A 21 11.68 -7.10 17.78
C GLU A 21 11.03 -8.27 17.03
N GLN A 22 9.69 -8.27 16.96
CA GLN A 22 8.92 -9.26 16.19
C GLN A 22 8.89 -8.95 14.69
N GLY A 23 9.37 -7.78 14.25
CA GLY A 23 9.19 -7.30 12.88
C GLY A 23 7.74 -6.94 12.53
N ASN A 24 6.87 -6.76 13.52
CA ASN A 24 5.45 -6.51 13.32
C ASN A 24 5.17 -5.03 13.01
N ARG A 25 5.48 -4.63 11.77
CA ARG A 25 5.28 -3.25 11.30
C ARG A 25 3.83 -2.78 11.38
N GLU A 26 2.87 -3.68 11.17
CA GLU A 26 1.46 -3.29 11.22
C GLU A 26 1.03 -2.91 12.63
N LEU A 27 1.32 -3.75 13.63
CA LEU A 27 0.99 -3.42 15.01
C LEU A 27 1.83 -2.27 15.58
N TYR A 28 3.09 -2.12 15.15
CA TYR A 28 3.92 -0.96 15.50
C TYR A 28 3.24 0.37 15.10
N TRP A 29 2.86 0.52 13.83
CA TRP A 29 2.20 1.75 13.37
C TRP A 29 0.77 1.88 13.89
N ASN A 30 0.06 0.76 14.07
CA ASN A 30 -1.26 0.73 14.69
C ASN A 30 -1.24 1.28 16.11
N TYR A 31 -0.27 0.88 16.91
CA TYR A 31 -0.13 1.35 18.28
C TYR A 31 0.12 2.86 18.31
N LEU A 32 1.04 3.38 17.49
CA LEU A 32 1.25 4.83 17.37
C LEU A 32 -0.01 5.59 16.93
N ALA A 33 -0.77 5.03 16.00
CA ALA A 33 -1.97 5.64 15.44
C ALA A 33 -3.15 5.72 16.43
N GLN A 34 -3.20 4.86 17.46
CA GLN A 34 -4.25 4.88 18.47
C GLN A 34 -3.94 5.79 19.67
N LEU A 35 -2.67 6.14 19.90
CA LEU A 35 -2.27 6.97 21.03
C LEU A 35 -2.91 8.37 20.93
N PRO A 36 -3.53 8.90 22.00
CA PRO A 36 -4.11 10.23 21.97
C PRO A 36 -3.03 11.29 21.67
N GLY A 37 -3.37 12.28 20.84
CA GLY A 37 -2.42 13.35 20.48
C GLY A 37 -1.40 12.96 19.41
N ASN A 38 -1.51 11.78 18.79
CA ASN A 38 -0.73 11.47 17.58
C ASN A 38 -1.07 12.43 16.43
N ASP A 39 -0.08 12.69 15.58
CA ASP A 39 -0.15 13.64 14.47
C ASP A 39 -0.66 13.02 13.15
N GLY A 40 -1.01 11.73 13.14
CA GLY A 40 -1.45 11.01 11.95
C GLY A 40 -0.34 10.28 11.19
N TYR A 41 0.92 10.38 11.60
CA TYR A 41 2.02 9.67 10.93
C TYR A 41 1.85 8.14 10.93
N GLY A 42 1.48 7.55 12.08
CA GLY A 42 1.19 6.11 12.17
C GLY A 42 0.05 5.68 11.23
N GLN A 43 -0.99 6.50 11.08
CA GLN A 43 -2.11 6.21 10.16
C GLN A 43 -1.67 6.25 8.70
N LEU A 44 -0.82 7.21 8.31
CA LEU A 44 -0.25 7.29 6.98
C LEU A 44 0.62 6.06 6.68
N ALA A 45 1.46 5.66 7.64
CA ALA A 45 2.29 4.47 7.52
C ALA A 45 1.46 3.18 7.36
N LEU A 46 0.34 3.04 8.08
CA LEU A 46 -0.56 1.88 7.93
C LEU A 46 -1.10 1.71 6.50
N GLY A 47 -1.43 2.81 5.82
CA GLY A 47 -1.86 2.76 4.42
C GLY A 47 -0.77 2.19 3.49
N VAL A 48 0.49 2.54 3.75
CA VAL A 48 1.66 1.98 3.05
C VAL A 48 1.85 0.49 3.41
N VAL A 49 1.68 0.12 4.68
CA VAL A 49 1.79 -1.27 5.14
C VAL A 49 0.82 -2.19 4.44
N ARG A 50 -0.45 -1.80 4.40
CA ARG A 50 -1.56 -2.62 3.90
C ARG A 50 -1.78 -2.46 2.40
N ASN A 51 -1.18 -1.44 1.80
CA ASN A 51 -1.42 -1.02 0.42
C ASN A 51 -2.92 -0.86 0.10
N ASP A 52 -3.72 -0.45 1.09
CA ASP A 52 -5.18 -0.53 1.03
C ASP A 52 -5.86 0.84 0.81
N ASN A 53 -5.09 1.92 0.67
CA ASN A 53 -5.56 3.24 0.27
C ASN A 53 -4.68 3.84 -0.84
N MET A 54 -5.16 4.89 -1.52
CA MET A 54 -4.44 5.48 -2.65
C MET A 54 -3.12 6.16 -2.25
N PRO A 55 -3.03 6.91 -1.14
CA PRO A 55 -1.75 7.49 -0.71
C PRO A 55 -0.67 6.44 -0.45
N GLY A 56 -1.05 5.34 0.22
CA GLY A 56 -0.15 4.22 0.52
C GLY A 56 0.32 3.51 -0.75
N ALA A 57 -0.61 3.18 -1.65
CA ALA A 57 -0.28 2.58 -2.94
C ALA A 57 0.58 3.50 -3.81
N THR A 58 0.32 4.81 -3.81
CA THR A 58 1.15 5.79 -4.52
C THR A 58 2.57 5.84 -3.97
N ALA A 59 2.74 5.78 -2.64
CA ALA A 59 4.06 5.78 -2.02
C ALA A 59 4.85 4.50 -2.37
N ASN A 60 4.20 3.33 -2.33
CA ASN A 60 4.83 2.06 -2.73
C ASN A 60 5.22 2.05 -4.21
N ALA A 61 4.31 2.49 -5.10
CA ALA A 61 4.57 2.59 -6.53
C ALA A 61 5.72 3.56 -6.84
N TYR A 62 5.76 4.71 -6.16
CA TYR A 62 6.84 5.69 -6.28
C TYR A 62 8.17 5.08 -5.86
N ALA A 63 8.24 4.46 -4.67
CA ALA A 63 9.48 3.87 -4.16
C ALA A 63 10.02 2.76 -5.09
N GLN A 64 9.14 1.90 -5.61
CA GLN A 64 9.52 0.85 -6.55
C GLN A 64 9.98 1.40 -7.91
N ALA A 65 9.29 2.42 -8.44
CA ALA A 65 9.72 3.07 -9.68
C ALA A 65 11.08 3.75 -9.50
N TYR A 66 11.26 4.47 -8.40
CA TYR A 66 12.50 5.18 -8.09
C TYR A 66 13.68 4.22 -7.92
N ALA A 67 13.50 3.14 -7.14
CA ALA A 67 14.52 2.11 -6.93
C ALA A 67 14.94 1.44 -8.25
N ARG A 68 13.99 1.20 -9.17
CA ARG A 68 14.27 0.62 -10.48
C ARG A 68 15.09 1.56 -11.37
N GLU A 69 14.70 2.83 -11.41
CA GLU A 69 15.33 3.83 -12.28
C GLU A 69 16.70 4.28 -11.77
N HIS A 70 16.82 4.55 -10.47
CA HIS A 70 18.00 5.20 -9.88
C HIS A 70 18.93 4.23 -9.16
N SER A 71 18.44 3.04 -8.78
CA SER A 71 19.23 2.04 -8.07
C SER A 71 19.27 0.69 -8.79
N HIS A 72 18.64 0.57 -9.96
CA HIS A 72 18.56 -0.65 -10.78
C HIS A 72 18.06 -1.87 -10.00
N LYS A 73 17.13 -1.65 -9.06
CA LYS A 73 16.55 -2.69 -8.20
C LYS A 73 15.05 -2.84 -8.43
N THR A 74 14.65 -4.08 -8.68
CA THR A 74 13.25 -4.51 -8.60
C THR A 74 13.12 -5.35 -7.35
N LEU A 75 12.39 -4.86 -6.35
CA LEU A 75 12.29 -5.47 -5.03
C LEU A 75 10.98 -6.24 -4.93
N SER A 76 11.02 -7.41 -4.31
CA SER A 76 9.84 -8.21 -4.01
C SER A 76 9.04 -7.60 -2.85
N GLU A 77 7.82 -8.10 -2.61
CA GLU A 77 7.04 -7.69 -1.43
C GLU A 77 7.78 -8.03 -0.12
N ARG A 78 8.56 -9.12 -0.11
CA ARG A 78 9.39 -9.51 1.03
C ARG A 78 10.59 -8.61 1.23
N ASP A 79 11.23 -8.15 0.15
CA ASP A 79 12.30 -7.16 0.25
C ASP A 79 11.80 -5.83 0.83
N TRP A 80 10.61 -5.39 0.39
CA TRP A 80 9.94 -4.21 0.95
C TRP A 80 9.47 -4.41 2.39
N ASP A 81 9.08 -5.62 2.77
CA ASP A 81 8.77 -5.96 4.15
C ASP A 81 10.00 -5.86 5.05
N ASN A 82 11.11 -6.45 4.62
CA ASN A 82 12.40 -6.38 5.33
C ASN A 82 12.88 -4.92 5.47
N PHE A 83 12.73 -4.10 4.43
CA PHE A 83 12.95 -2.65 4.53
C PHE A 83 12.03 -2.01 5.57
N GLY A 84 10.75 -2.40 5.60
CA GLY A 84 9.78 -1.94 6.58
C GLY A 84 10.13 -2.30 8.03
N VAL A 85 10.71 -3.49 8.25
CA VAL A 85 11.21 -3.93 9.56
C VAL A 85 12.42 -3.10 9.98
N ASP A 86 13.38 -2.84 9.08
CA ASP A 86 14.49 -1.94 9.40
C ASP A 86 13.99 -0.53 9.70
N LEU A 87 13.03 -0.01 8.92
CA LEU A 87 12.45 1.31 9.12
C LEU A 87 11.83 1.49 10.52
N ILE A 88 11.04 0.53 11.01
CA ILE A 88 10.47 0.64 12.37
C ILE A 88 11.55 0.59 13.45
N ASN A 89 12.66 -0.12 13.22
CA ASN A 89 13.79 -0.14 14.14
C ASN A 89 14.53 1.21 14.16
N GLN A 90 14.74 1.84 12.99
CA GLN A 90 15.32 3.18 12.91
C GLN A 90 14.38 4.24 13.54
N ASP A 91 13.08 4.16 13.28
CA ASP A 91 12.06 5.03 13.88
C ASP A 91 12.03 4.90 15.40
N LEU A 92 12.01 3.66 15.93
CA LEU A 92 12.04 3.39 17.37
C LEU A 92 13.28 4.03 18.02
N ALA A 93 14.46 3.88 17.41
CA ALA A 93 15.69 4.47 17.93
C ALA A 93 15.58 6.02 18.05
N MET A 94 14.92 6.68 17.10
CA MET A 94 14.68 8.13 17.17
C MET A 94 13.72 8.48 18.32
N ARG A 95 12.66 7.69 18.53
CA ARG A 95 11.71 7.90 19.65
C ARG A 95 12.39 7.70 20.99
N GLU A 96 13.19 6.64 21.14
CA GLU A 96 13.96 6.40 22.36
C GLU A 96 14.93 7.54 22.67
N ALA A 97 15.63 8.06 21.66
CA ALA A 97 16.55 9.19 21.83
C ALA A 97 15.81 10.44 22.31
N ARG A 98 14.63 10.73 21.75
CA ARG A 98 13.78 11.87 22.15
C ARG A 98 13.25 11.72 23.57
N LEU A 99 12.83 10.50 23.96
CA LEU A 99 12.40 10.27 25.33
C LEU A 99 13.56 10.44 26.33
N LYS A 100 14.76 9.95 26.00
CA LYS A 100 15.99 10.15 26.79
C LYS A 100 16.37 11.63 26.92
N ALA A 101 16.03 12.45 25.92
CA ALA A 101 16.21 13.90 25.94
C ALA A 101 15.09 14.66 26.68
N HIS A 102 14.16 13.96 27.35
CA HIS A 102 12.98 14.54 28.01
C HIS A 102 12.02 15.27 27.04
N GLU A 103 11.90 14.78 25.82
CA GLU A 103 11.00 15.32 24.78
C GLU A 103 9.88 14.31 24.41
N PRO A 104 9.01 13.89 25.35
CA PRO A 104 8.06 12.80 25.15
C PRO A 104 6.99 13.11 24.09
N GLN A 105 6.56 14.37 23.99
CA GLN A 105 5.68 14.83 22.91
C GLN A 105 6.37 14.73 21.54
N GLY A 106 7.67 15.02 21.54
CA GLY A 106 8.51 14.91 20.37
C GLY A 106 8.90 13.48 20.00
N ALA A 107 8.76 12.53 20.93
CA ALA A 107 8.90 11.11 20.72
C ALA A 107 7.60 10.48 20.19
N LEU A 108 6.43 10.99 20.61
CA LEU A 108 5.14 10.60 20.04
C LEU A 108 5.01 11.12 18.60
N ASN A 109 5.29 12.40 18.38
CA ASN A 109 5.19 13.07 17.09
C ASN A 109 6.58 13.49 16.62
N LEU A 110 7.26 12.56 15.94
CA LEU A 110 8.61 12.79 15.43
C LEU A 110 8.60 13.94 14.42
N PRO A 111 9.48 14.96 14.58
CA PRO A 111 9.67 15.99 13.57
C PRO A 111 10.09 15.37 12.25
N GLY A 112 9.71 16.02 11.14
CA GLY A 112 9.94 15.48 9.80
C GLY A 112 11.42 15.18 9.52
N ARG A 113 12.35 15.91 10.16
CA ARG A 113 13.79 15.63 10.09
C ARG A 113 14.18 14.26 10.65
N TYR A 114 13.61 13.85 11.78
CA TYR A 114 13.94 12.56 12.40
C TYR A 114 13.30 11.39 11.63
N VAL A 115 12.08 11.59 11.13
CA VAL A 115 11.43 10.65 10.22
C VAL A 115 12.26 10.48 8.94
N GLN A 116 12.74 11.58 8.36
CA GLN A 116 13.63 11.56 7.20
C GLN A 116 14.91 10.75 7.47
N LEU A 117 15.59 11.00 8.59
CA LEU A 117 16.82 10.28 8.95
C LEU A 117 16.59 8.76 9.09
N ALA A 118 15.45 8.35 9.65
CA ALA A 118 15.09 6.94 9.76
C ALA A 118 14.89 6.29 8.38
N HIS A 119 14.18 6.97 7.47
CA HIS A 119 13.99 6.49 6.10
C HIS A 119 15.30 6.44 5.33
N ASP A 120 16.12 7.49 5.41
CA ASP A 120 17.42 7.55 4.74
C ASP A 120 18.27 6.36 5.11
N LYS A 121 18.36 6.09 6.42
CA LYS A 121 19.17 4.97 6.91
C LYS A 121 18.64 3.63 6.41
N ALA A 122 17.32 3.43 6.41
CA ALA A 122 16.70 2.20 5.93
C ALA A 122 16.92 2.00 4.42
N PHE A 123 16.79 3.06 3.61
CA PHE A 123 17.02 3.00 2.16
C PHE A 123 18.49 2.74 1.84
N GLU A 124 19.41 3.41 2.54
CA GLU A 124 20.85 3.18 2.43
C GLU A 124 21.24 1.73 2.73
N ASN A 125 20.66 1.14 3.79
CA ASN A 125 20.96 -0.24 4.18
C ASN A 125 20.60 -1.27 3.11
N ILE A 126 19.55 -1.02 2.33
CA ILE A 126 19.17 -1.85 1.18
C ILE A 126 19.80 -1.36 -0.13
N GLY A 127 20.66 -0.34 -0.10
CA GLY A 127 21.31 0.26 -1.25
C GLY A 127 20.33 0.83 -2.29
N VAL A 128 19.27 1.49 -1.83
CA VAL A 128 18.34 2.26 -2.64
C VAL A 128 18.54 3.74 -2.32
N ASP A 129 18.47 4.61 -3.32
CA ASP A 129 18.60 6.06 -3.10
C ASP A 129 17.47 6.55 -2.16
N PRO A 130 17.79 7.27 -1.06
CA PRO A 130 16.79 7.80 -0.13
C PRO A 130 15.70 8.67 -0.75
N ASN A 131 15.90 9.22 -1.95
CA ASN A 131 14.87 9.93 -2.71
C ASN A 131 13.71 9.04 -3.18
N ALA A 132 13.81 7.72 -2.98
CA ALA A 132 12.69 6.79 -3.06
C ALA A 132 11.63 7.03 -1.96
N TRP A 133 11.98 7.73 -0.86
CA TRP A 133 10.99 8.24 0.07
C TRP A 133 10.25 9.44 -0.52
N THR A 134 8.95 9.29 -0.78
CA THR A 134 8.11 10.27 -1.49
C THR A 134 8.29 11.72 -1.03
N PRO A 135 8.30 12.04 0.28
CA PRO A 135 8.45 13.41 0.75
C PRO A 135 9.87 13.99 0.65
N ARG A 136 10.92 13.17 0.48
CA ARG A 136 12.31 13.58 0.72
C ARG A 136 12.72 14.81 -0.08
N LYS A 137 12.61 14.74 -1.42
CA LYS A 137 13.01 15.85 -2.32
C LYS A 137 12.29 17.14 -1.94
N LEU A 138 10.99 17.05 -1.63
CA LEU A 138 10.16 18.18 -1.20
C LEU A 138 10.65 18.78 0.12
N LEU A 139 10.90 17.95 1.11
CA LEU A 139 11.34 18.38 2.44
C LEU A 139 12.76 18.94 2.40
N GLU A 140 13.67 18.37 1.62
CA GLU A 140 15.04 18.89 1.46
C GLU A 140 15.04 20.24 0.74
N ALA A 141 14.28 20.38 -0.35
CA ALA A 141 14.15 21.66 -1.04
C ALA A 141 13.60 22.75 -0.10
N ALA A 142 12.51 22.45 0.62
CA ALA A 142 11.94 23.36 1.60
C ALA A 142 12.96 23.75 2.68
N ARG A 143 13.69 22.77 3.22
CA ARG A 143 14.67 22.96 4.29
C ARG A 143 15.83 23.85 3.87
N ASN A 144 16.22 23.76 2.60
CA ASN A 144 17.32 24.53 2.02
C ASN A 144 16.87 25.88 1.43
N HIS A 145 15.57 26.21 1.52
CA HIS A 145 15.01 27.42 0.93
C HIS A 145 14.91 28.57 1.94
N GLY A 146 15.79 29.57 1.77
CA GLY A 146 15.76 30.80 2.55
C GLY A 146 16.11 30.62 4.04
N ALA A 147 16.01 31.70 4.81
CA ALA A 147 16.42 31.71 6.22
C ALA A 147 15.51 30.89 7.16
N ASN A 148 14.25 30.65 6.77
CA ASN A 148 13.25 29.92 7.55
C ASN A 148 13.01 28.49 7.03
N GLY A 149 13.94 27.95 6.23
CA GLY A 149 13.77 26.67 5.55
C GLY A 149 13.40 25.49 6.48
N PRO A 150 14.07 25.31 7.64
CA PRO A 150 13.71 24.25 8.59
C PRO A 150 12.26 24.31 9.07
N GLU A 151 11.76 25.51 9.39
CA GLU A 151 10.38 25.72 9.82
C GLU A 151 9.38 25.47 8.68
N GLU A 152 9.70 25.89 7.46
CA GLU A 152 8.85 25.63 6.28
C GLU A 152 8.79 24.13 5.93
N SER A 153 9.92 23.42 6.01
CA SER A 153 9.97 21.96 5.85
C SER A 153 9.09 21.26 6.87
N GLU A 154 9.12 21.69 8.13
CA GLU A 154 8.29 21.12 9.20
C GLU A 154 6.80 21.44 9.00
N LYS A 155 6.45 22.64 8.50
CA LYS A 155 5.06 22.98 8.15
C LYS A 155 4.51 22.08 7.03
N ILE A 156 5.33 21.81 6.01
CA ILE A 156 4.97 20.92 4.91
C ILE A 156 4.78 19.50 5.44
N TRP A 157 5.71 19.01 6.26
CA TRP A 157 5.58 17.71 6.94
C TRP A 157 4.25 17.59 7.67
N LYS A 158 3.93 18.54 8.56
CA LYS A 158 2.66 18.54 9.32
C LYS A 158 1.42 18.60 8.43
N THR A 159 1.49 19.35 7.33
CA THR A 159 0.37 19.42 6.37
C THR A 159 0.17 18.09 5.65
N MET A 160 1.23 17.32 5.39
CA MET A 160 1.11 15.96 4.82
C MET A 160 0.50 14.97 5.80
N LEU A 161 0.64 15.19 7.11
CA LEU A 161 0.10 14.33 8.15
C LEU A 161 -1.39 14.59 8.45
N ASP A 162 -1.85 15.85 8.33
CA ASP A 162 -3.23 16.25 8.60
C ASP A 162 -4.26 15.56 7.69
N ASN A 163 -4.97 14.57 8.25
CA ASN A 163 -5.93 13.71 7.54
C ASN A 163 -7.30 14.38 7.33
N ASP A 164 -7.60 15.48 8.04
CA ASP A 164 -8.94 16.09 8.10
C ASP A 164 -9.12 17.25 7.13
N LEU A 165 -8.13 18.15 6.99
CA LEU A 165 -8.24 19.35 6.15
C LEU A 165 -8.13 19.09 4.64
N MET A 166 -7.57 17.93 4.26
CA MET A 166 -7.15 17.63 2.88
C MET A 166 -7.56 16.23 2.40
N GLY A 167 -8.50 15.55 3.07
CA GLY A 167 -9.09 14.26 2.65
C GLY A 167 -9.76 14.28 1.27
N THR A 168 -9.74 15.41 0.55
CA THR A 168 -10.20 15.58 -0.84
C THR A 168 -9.06 15.79 -1.85
N ARG A 169 -7.81 16.01 -1.43
CA ARG A 169 -6.73 16.54 -2.30
C ARG A 169 -5.40 15.79 -2.26
N ARG A 170 -5.19 14.76 -1.43
CA ARG A 170 -3.92 14.01 -1.33
C ARG A 170 -3.48 13.21 -2.58
N GLY A 171 -3.98 13.53 -3.76
CA GLY A 171 -3.41 13.07 -5.02
C GLY A 171 -2.08 13.75 -5.34
N ALA A 172 -1.39 13.25 -6.36
CA ALA A 172 -0.13 13.81 -6.90
C ALA A 172 -0.17 15.35 -7.12
N ALA A 173 -1.36 15.91 -7.39
CA ALA A 173 -1.57 17.35 -7.57
C ALA A 173 -1.14 18.21 -6.36
N THR A 174 -1.44 17.79 -5.12
CA THR A 174 -1.11 18.59 -3.92
C THR A 174 0.37 18.58 -3.60
N LEU A 175 1.04 17.45 -3.79
CA LEU A 175 2.51 17.39 -3.65
C LEU A 175 3.21 18.17 -4.77
N GLY A 176 2.65 18.16 -5.98
CA GLY A 176 3.09 19.02 -7.08
C GLY A 176 2.91 20.52 -6.77
N ASP A 177 1.81 20.91 -6.13
CA ASP A 177 1.56 22.29 -5.70
C ASP A 177 2.51 22.72 -4.58
N MET A 178 2.76 21.86 -3.59
CA MET A 178 3.77 22.11 -2.55
C MET A 178 5.17 22.23 -3.15
N ALA A 179 5.52 21.41 -4.14
CA ALA A 179 6.80 21.51 -4.85
C ALA A 179 6.99 22.89 -5.51
N ARG A 180 5.91 23.53 -5.97
CA ARG A 180 5.97 24.90 -6.52
C ARG A 180 6.35 25.95 -5.49
N ALA A 181 6.16 25.69 -4.20
CA ALA A 181 6.41 26.63 -3.11
C ALA A 181 7.76 26.44 -2.39
N THR A 182 8.55 25.40 -2.71
CA THR A 182 9.70 24.95 -1.89
C THR A 182 11.08 25.31 -2.41
N GLY A 183 11.21 26.25 -3.35
CA GLY A 183 12.51 26.67 -3.87
C GLY A 183 13.17 25.67 -4.83
N MET A 184 12.50 24.57 -5.18
CA MET A 184 12.93 23.67 -6.26
C MET A 184 13.03 24.43 -7.60
N SER A 185 14.04 24.09 -8.40
CA SER A 185 14.14 24.58 -9.77
C SER A 185 12.93 24.14 -10.61
N ALA A 186 12.67 24.81 -11.74
CA ALA A 186 11.58 24.41 -12.63
C ALA A 186 11.73 22.96 -13.14
N ALA A 187 12.96 22.51 -13.39
CA ALA A 187 13.26 21.16 -13.84
C ALA A 187 13.00 20.11 -12.74
N GLU A 188 13.46 20.36 -11.51
CA GLU A 188 13.22 19.46 -10.37
C GLU A 188 11.73 19.32 -10.05
N ARG A 189 10.97 20.42 -10.10
CA ARG A 189 9.52 20.41 -9.92
C ARG A 189 8.81 19.60 -11.01
N ALA A 190 9.24 19.74 -12.26
CA ALA A 190 8.67 19.02 -13.38
C ALA A 190 8.92 17.51 -13.27
N SER A 191 10.16 17.11 -12.97
CA SER A 191 10.52 15.69 -12.73
C SER A 191 9.74 15.13 -11.55
N TYR A 192 9.79 15.78 -10.38
CA TYR A 192 9.07 15.29 -9.20
C TYR A 192 7.55 15.18 -9.43
N GLY A 193 6.95 16.17 -10.11
CA GLY A 193 5.54 16.12 -10.47
C GLY A 193 5.20 14.98 -11.43
N ALA A 194 6.07 14.68 -12.40
CA ALA A 194 5.90 13.57 -13.33
C ALA A 194 6.03 12.21 -12.62
N ASP A 195 7.03 12.04 -11.76
CA ASP A 195 7.26 10.83 -10.98
C ASP A 195 6.05 10.52 -10.07
N MET A 196 5.54 11.56 -9.40
CA MET A 196 4.33 11.45 -8.57
C MET A 196 3.08 11.11 -9.37
N ALA A 197 2.90 11.73 -10.55
CA ALA A 197 1.76 11.44 -11.41
C ALA A 197 1.81 10.00 -11.94
N ALA A 198 2.99 9.53 -12.36
CA ALA A 198 3.19 8.15 -12.80
C ALA A 198 2.94 7.15 -11.66
N ALA A 199 3.43 7.43 -10.46
CA ALA A 199 3.17 6.61 -9.27
C ALA A 199 1.68 6.56 -8.92
N TRP A 200 0.97 7.68 -8.98
CA TRP A 200 -0.47 7.73 -8.73
C TRP A 200 -1.25 6.94 -9.79
N THR A 201 -0.92 7.08 -11.08
CA THR A 201 -1.52 6.28 -12.16
C THR A 201 -1.24 4.79 -11.96
N SER A 202 -0.03 4.43 -11.53
CA SER A 202 0.30 3.05 -11.18
C SER A 202 -0.56 2.56 -9.99
N ALA A 203 -0.73 3.36 -8.95
CA ALA A 203 -1.52 3.01 -7.77
C ALA A 203 -3.01 2.74 -8.06
N ILE A 204 -3.61 3.40 -9.07
CA ILE A 204 -5.01 3.12 -9.48
C ILE A 204 -5.20 1.65 -9.87
N GLY A 205 -4.18 1.08 -10.50
CA GLY A 205 -4.19 -0.32 -10.89
C GLY A 205 -3.70 -1.26 -9.80
N ASP A 206 -3.29 -0.79 -8.62
CA ASP A 206 -2.80 -1.67 -7.57
C ASP A 206 -3.93 -2.31 -6.76
N ARG A 207 -3.61 -3.46 -6.16
CA ARG A 207 -4.47 -4.20 -5.24
C ARG A 207 -3.94 -4.09 -3.81
N SER A 208 -4.85 -4.24 -2.86
CA SER A 208 -4.48 -4.37 -1.45
C SER A 208 -3.63 -5.61 -1.19
N HIS A 209 -2.68 -5.49 -0.26
CA HIS A 209 -1.82 -6.60 0.17
C HIS A 209 -2.48 -7.48 1.26
N MET A 210 -3.76 -7.25 1.54
CA MET A 210 -4.47 -7.91 2.63
C MET A 210 -4.99 -9.30 2.26
N ASP A 211 -5.14 -9.59 0.97
CA ASP A 211 -5.58 -10.90 0.48
C ASP A 211 -4.33 -11.74 0.11
N PRO A 212 -4.03 -12.83 0.82
CA PRO A 212 -2.89 -13.69 0.52
C PRO A 212 -3.07 -14.51 -0.76
N ASP A 213 -4.31 -14.74 -1.19
CA ASP A 213 -4.63 -15.61 -2.32
C ASP A 213 -4.81 -14.83 -3.64
N VAL A 214 -4.61 -13.51 -3.62
CA VAL A 214 -4.66 -12.66 -4.83
C VAL A 214 -3.48 -11.68 -4.89
N ILE A 215 -2.60 -11.84 -5.86
CA ILE A 215 -1.34 -11.09 -5.99
C ILE A 215 -1.27 -10.42 -7.36
N GLY A 216 -0.91 -9.13 -7.41
CA GLY A 216 -0.72 -8.37 -8.65
C GLY A 216 -1.61 -7.14 -8.72
N ARG A 217 -1.93 -6.74 -9.96
CA ARG A 217 -2.63 -5.49 -10.30
C ARG A 217 -4.05 -5.78 -10.79
N ASN A 218 -4.91 -4.77 -10.83
CA ASN A 218 -6.31 -4.90 -11.24
C ASN A 218 -6.47 -5.42 -12.68
N ASP A 219 -5.53 -5.06 -13.56
CA ASP A 219 -5.49 -5.47 -14.97
C ASP A 219 -4.66 -6.73 -15.23
N HIS A 220 -3.78 -7.10 -14.30
CA HIS A 220 -2.94 -8.29 -14.40
C HIS A 220 -2.60 -8.85 -13.01
N PHE A 221 -3.21 -9.97 -12.63
CA PHE A 221 -3.00 -10.59 -11.32
C PHE A 221 -3.02 -12.11 -11.35
N PHE A 222 -2.67 -12.71 -10.22
CA PHE A 222 -2.67 -14.13 -9.97
C PHE A 222 -3.63 -14.44 -8.83
N GLY A 223 -4.52 -15.41 -9.04
CA GLY A 223 -5.45 -15.90 -8.04
C GLY A 223 -5.17 -17.36 -7.69
N ARG A 224 -5.20 -17.67 -6.39
CA ARG A 224 -5.05 -19.04 -5.88
C ARG A 224 -6.41 -19.66 -5.60
N ASP A 225 -6.62 -20.89 -6.04
CA ASP A 225 -7.83 -21.63 -5.73
C ASP A 225 -7.72 -22.43 -4.43
N ARG A 226 -8.80 -23.12 -4.03
CA ARG A 226 -8.83 -23.92 -2.79
C ARG A 226 -8.01 -25.20 -2.88
N ASN A 227 -7.75 -25.71 -4.08
CA ASN A 227 -6.90 -26.89 -4.30
C ASN A 227 -5.42 -26.51 -4.21
N GLY A 228 -5.14 -25.22 -4.39
CA GLY A 228 -3.84 -24.61 -4.27
C GLY A 228 -3.13 -24.35 -5.58
N ASP A 229 -3.89 -24.37 -6.67
CA ASP A 229 -3.39 -24.02 -7.98
C ASP A 229 -3.46 -22.52 -8.21
N TRP A 230 -2.44 -21.98 -8.87
CA TRP A 230 -2.37 -20.58 -9.27
C TRP A 230 -2.87 -20.40 -10.70
N SER A 231 -3.66 -19.35 -10.91
CA SER A 231 -4.09 -18.91 -12.24
C SER A 231 -3.74 -17.44 -12.43
N GLU A 232 -3.21 -17.11 -13.61
CA GLU A 232 -2.97 -15.77 -14.11
C GLU A 232 -4.25 -15.21 -14.73
N PHE A 233 -4.54 -13.95 -14.46
CA PHE A 233 -5.69 -13.20 -14.97
C PHE A 233 -5.18 -11.95 -15.64
N THR A 234 -5.47 -11.79 -16.94
CA THR A 234 -5.16 -10.58 -17.70
C THR A 234 -6.44 -9.99 -18.23
N SER A 235 -6.74 -8.76 -17.82
CA SER A 235 -7.85 -7.98 -18.34
C SER A 235 -7.31 -6.91 -19.28
N ALA A 236 -7.50 -7.12 -20.58
CA ALA A 236 -7.26 -6.04 -21.54
C ALA A 236 -8.49 -5.12 -21.53
N GLN A 237 -8.28 -3.81 -21.35
CA GLN A 237 -9.22 -2.80 -21.86
C GLN A 237 -8.84 -2.52 -23.32
N PRO A 238 -9.57 -3.05 -24.33
CA PRO A 238 -9.38 -2.63 -25.69
C PRO A 238 -9.96 -1.23 -25.86
N THR A 239 -9.46 -0.53 -26.86
CA THR A 239 -9.89 0.81 -27.31
C THR A 239 -11.32 0.86 -27.89
N THR A 240 -12.13 -0.17 -27.65
CA THR A 240 -13.52 -0.33 -28.11
C THR A 240 -14.34 -1.02 -27.03
N THR A 241 -15.65 -0.82 -27.06
CA THR A 241 -16.74 -1.21 -26.14
C THR A 241 -16.80 -2.67 -25.63
N VAL A 242 -15.73 -3.47 -25.71
CA VAL A 242 -15.68 -4.87 -25.31
C VAL A 242 -14.50 -5.06 -24.36
N SER A 243 -14.69 -5.63 -23.18
CA SER A 243 -13.62 -6.05 -22.27
C SER A 243 -13.28 -7.52 -22.47
N TYR A 244 -12.00 -7.88 -22.30
CA TYR A 244 -11.52 -9.26 -22.43
C TYR A 244 -10.81 -9.66 -21.15
N THR A 245 -11.19 -10.80 -20.58
CA THR A 245 -10.49 -11.41 -19.45
C THR A 245 -9.96 -12.77 -19.89
N GLU A 246 -8.63 -12.91 -19.92
CA GLU A 246 -7.96 -14.20 -20.08
C GLU A 246 -7.57 -14.72 -18.69
N MET A 247 -7.90 -15.97 -18.41
CA MET A 247 -7.44 -16.74 -17.28
C MET A 247 -6.53 -17.86 -17.78
N LYS A 248 -5.37 -18.10 -17.17
CA LYS A 248 -4.42 -19.13 -17.59
C LYS A 248 -3.77 -19.80 -16.39
N ASP A 249 -3.64 -21.12 -16.40
CA ASP A 249 -2.93 -21.81 -15.31
C ASP A 249 -1.45 -21.38 -15.26
N VAL A 250 -0.95 -21.08 -14.07
CA VAL A 250 0.47 -20.78 -13.83
C VAL A 250 1.24 -22.08 -13.71
N THR A 251 2.24 -22.28 -14.57
CA THR A 251 3.06 -23.50 -14.59
C THR A 251 4.57 -23.24 -14.52
N ASP A 252 5.01 -21.98 -14.65
CA ASP A 252 6.43 -21.63 -14.50
C ASP A 252 6.87 -21.85 -13.04
N PRO A 253 7.81 -22.76 -12.77
CA PRO A 253 8.26 -23.04 -11.41
C PRO A 253 8.88 -21.83 -10.70
N ARG A 254 9.45 -20.86 -11.43
CA ARG A 254 10.00 -19.65 -10.82
C ARG A 254 8.89 -18.74 -10.34
N LEU A 255 7.93 -18.42 -11.21
CA LEU A 255 6.77 -17.60 -10.86
C LEU A 255 5.97 -18.22 -9.72
N LEU A 256 5.76 -19.54 -9.72
CA LEU A 256 5.09 -20.23 -8.61
C LEU A 256 5.79 -20.03 -7.26
N ARG A 257 7.14 -20.05 -7.22
CA ARG A 257 7.89 -19.76 -5.99
C ARG A 257 7.72 -18.33 -5.52
N GLU A 258 7.71 -17.37 -6.45
CA GLU A 258 7.51 -15.94 -6.12
C GLU A 258 6.11 -15.67 -5.57
N LEU A 259 5.09 -16.30 -6.16
CA LEU A 259 3.70 -16.20 -5.70
C LEU A 259 3.52 -16.86 -4.33
N GLU A 260 4.06 -18.05 -4.12
CA GLU A 260 3.99 -18.72 -2.81
C GLU A 260 4.78 -17.96 -1.74
N ASP A 261 5.95 -17.39 -2.04
CA ASP A 261 6.69 -16.56 -1.08
C ASP A 261 5.90 -15.31 -0.66
N THR A 262 5.31 -14.62 -1.63
CA THR A 262 4.46 -13.45 -1.39
C THR A 262 3.22 -13.81 -0.58
N ARG A 263 2.59 -14.96 -0.89
CA ARG A 263 1.45 -15.48 -0.14
C ARG A 263 1.84 -15.83 1.29
N SER A 264 2.96 -16.53 1.50
CA SER A 264 3.49 -16.85 2.82
C SER A 264 3.70 -15.59 3.65
N LEU A 265 4.32 -14.56 3.08
CA LEU A 265 4.47 -13.25 3.74
C LEU A 265 3.13 -12.64 4.17
N ARG A 266 2.11 -12.67 3.30
CA ARG A 266 0.79 -12.10 3.62
C ARG A 266 0.07 -12.89 4.71
N LEU A 267 0.24 -14.21 4.76
CA LEU A 267 -0.24 -15.06 5.86
C LEU A 267 0.50 -14.78 7.17
N GLU A 268 1.84 -14.62 7.12
CA GLU A 268 2.66 -14.21 8.26
C GLU A 268 2.13 -12.87 8.84
N ARG A 269 1.87 -11.88 7.98
CA ARG A 269 1.27 -10.60 8.39
C ARG A 269 -0.14 -10.74 8.95
N GLU A 270 -0.98 -11.60 8.37
CA GLU A 270 -2.34 -11.84 8.87
C GLU A 270 -2.32 -12.46 10.28
N ALA A 271 -1.38 -13.38 10.53
CA ALA A 271 -1.15 -13.95 11.86
C ALA A 271 -0.62 -12.88 12.82
N ALA A 272 0.42 -12.13 12.43
CA ALA A 272 1.04 -11.08 13.24
C ALA A 272 0.06 -9.95 13.61
N ARG A 273 -0.90 -9.62 12.74
CA ARG A 273 -1.96 -8.63 13.03
C ARG A 273 -2.81 -8.98 14.25
N LYS A 274 -2.85 -10.26 14.65
CA LYS A 274 -3.65 -10.77 15.77
C LYS A 274 -2.81 -10.94 17.05
N ASP A 275 -1.49 -10.75 16.96
CA ASP A 275 -0.52 -11.01 18.02
C ASP A 275 -0.20 -9.73 18.82
N PHE A 276 -1.21 -9.21 19.52
CA PHE A 276 -1.06 -7.99 20.31
C PHE A 276 -0.18 -8.19 21.53
N HIS A 277 0.61 -7.17 21.87
CA HIS A 277 1.28 -7.09 23.16
C HIS A 277 0.23 -7.13 24.29
N PRO A 278 0.48 -7.82 25.43
CA PRO A 278 -0.49 -7.93 26.53
C PRO A 278 -1.01 -6.59 27.07
N ASP A 279 -0.18 -5.55 27.00
CA ASP A 279 -0.51 -4.20 27.46
C ASP A 279 -1.04 -3.27 26.34
N ASP A 280 -1.14 -3.76 25.09
CA ASP A 280 -1.83 -3.04 24.02
C ASP A 280 -3.35 -3.22 24.19
N PRO A 281 -4.16 -2.14 24.12
CA PRO A 281 -5.63 -2.24 24.18
C PRO A 281 -6.27 -3.06 23.04
N GLY A 282 -5.50 -3.50 22.04
CA GLY A 282 -5.97 -4.45 21.02
C GLY A 282 -6.87 -3.84 19.96
N ARG A 283 -6.81 -2.52 19.77
CA ARG A 283 -7.66 -1.80 18.81
C ARG A 283 -6.98 -1.66 17.47
N LEU A 284 -7.55 -2.27 16.43
CA LEU A 284 -7.13 -2.03 15.05
C LEU A 284 -7.69 -0.70 14.51
N ILE A 285 -6.79 0.19 14.11
CA ILE A 285 -7.09 1.43 13.42
C ILE A 285 -7.10 1.16 11.91
N GLY A 286 -8.18 1.57 11.25
CA GLY A 286 -8.28 1.51 9.79
C GLY A 286 -7.33 2.49 9.11
N SER A 287 -6.86 2.14 7.91
CA SER A 287 -6.09 3.09 7.09
C SER A 287 -6.97 4.29 6.71
N PRO A 288 -6.41 5.50 6.58
CA PRO A 288 -7.19 6.65 6.14
C PRO A 288 -7.62 6.48 4.69
N HIS A 289 -8.91 6.56 4.40
CA HIS A 289 -9.45 6.59 3.05
C HIS A 289 -9.99 7.99 2.76
N PRO A 290 -9.18 8.90 2.17
CA PRO A 290 -9.68 10.12 1.54
C PRO A 290 -10.96 9.86 0.75
N MET A 291 -11.89 10.83 0.67
CA MET A 291 -13.18 10.62 -0.04
C MET A 291 -13.02 10.23 -1.51
N ALA A 292 -11.83 10.43 -2.09
CA ALA A 292 -11.47 9.99 -3.44
C ALA A 292 -11.18 8.47 -3.56
N ASP A 293 -11.00 7.76 -2.44
CA ASP A 293 -10.46 6.39 -2.36
C ASP A 293 -11.55 5.31 -2.20
N ALA A 294 -12.82 5.63 -2.43
CA ALA A 294 -13.93 4.69 -2.22
C ALA A 294 -13.92 3.57 -3.28
N HIS A 295 -13.11 2.53 -3.09
CA HIS A 295 -13.19 1.28 -3.85
C HIS A 295 -13.51 0.10 -2.91
N PRO A 296 -14.49 -0.77 -3.23
CA PRO A 296 -14.91 -1.85 -2.34
C PRO A 296 -13.83 -2.94 -2.18
N ARG A 297 -13.64 -3.42 -0.95
CA ARG A 297 -12.94 -4.67 -0.64
C ARG A 297 -13.67 -5.84 -1.30
N THR A 298 -12.98 -6.64 -2.09
CA THR A 298 -13.59 -7.74 -2.85
C THR A 298 -13.12 -9.09 -2.33
N SER A 299 -14.01 -9.79 -1.61
CA SER A 299 -13.91 -11.23 -1.34
C SER A 299 -14.43 -12.02 -2.54
N LEU A 300 -13.95 -13.27 -2.74
CA LEU A 300 -14.41 -14.14 -3.82
C LEU A 300 -15.94 -14.40 -3.76
N PRO A 301 -16.68 -14.21 -4.86
CA PRO A 301 -18.13 -14.40 -4.92
C PRO A 301 -18.55 -15.88 -4.95
N SER A 302 -19.78 -16.18 -4.51
CA SER A 302 -20.36 -17.53 -4.52
C SER A 302 -21.66 -17.64 -5.34
N ALA A 303 -22.06 -18.87 -5.69
CA ALA A 303 -23.23 -19.18 -6.52
C ALA A 303 -24.56 -18.59 -6.07
N HIS A 304 -24.77 -18.46 -4.75
CA HIS A 304 -26.03 -17.95 -4.19
C HIS A 304 -26.02 -16.43 -4.02
N SER A 305 -24.88 -15.79 -4.27
CA SER A 305 -24.64 -14.37 -3.96
C SER A 305 -24.27 -13.53 -5.19
N ASP A 306 -23.98 -14.15 -6.34
CA ASP A 306 -23.46 -13.43 -7.50
C ASP A 306 -24.04 -13.93 -8.84
N PRO A 307 -24.83 -13.10 -9.56
CA PRO A 307 -25.37 -13.46 -10.87
C PRO A 307 -24.28 -13.64 -11.93
N LEU A 308 -23.14 -12.96 -11.82
CA LEU A 308 -22.01 -13.14 -12.74
C LEU A 308 -21.38 -14.53 -12.58
N TYR A 309 -21.19 -14.97 -11.33
CA TYR A 309 -20.74 -16.34 -11.05
C TYR A 309 -21.68 -17.36 -11.68
N ALA A 310 -22.99 -17.20 -11.48
CA ALA A 310 -23.97 -18.18 -11.92
C ALA A 310 -23.96 -18.32 -13.45
N SER A 311 -23.86 -17.20 -14.17
CA SER A 311 -23.75 -17.18 -15.63
C SER A 311 -22.46 -17.87 -16.11
N LEU A 312 -21.30 -17.50 -15.55
CA LEU A 312 -20.01 -18.08 -15.91
C LEU A 312 -19.96 -19.59 -15.64
N ARG A 313 -20.51 -20.03 -14.51
CA ARG A 313 -20.54 -21.46 -14.16
C ARG A 313 -21.36 -22.29 -15.14
N MET A 314 -22.43 -21.73 -15.71
CA MET A 314 -23.29 -22.41 -16.69
C MET A 314 -22.59 -22.57 -18.05
N GLN A 315 -21.67 -21.67 -18.39
CA GLN A 315 -20.93 -21.72 -19.66
C GLN A 315 -19.69 -22.63 -19.58
N LEU A 316 -19.16 -22.89 -18.38
CA LEU A 316 -17.95 -23.69 -18.18
C LEU A 316 -18.24 -25.20 -18.03
N PRO A 317 -17.34 -26.07 -18.57
CA PRO A 317 -17.41 -27.52 -18.37
C PRO A 317 -17.48 -27.91 -16.90
N MET A 318 -18.12 -29.05 -16.58
CA MET A 318 -18.31 -29.46 -15.17
C MET A 318 -17.00 -29.82 -14.46
N GLU A 319 -15.98 -30.18 -15.20
CA GLU A 319 -14.64 -30.53 -14.73
C GLU A 319 -13.87 -29.30 -14.23
N ILE A 320 -14.30 -28.10 -14.62
CA ILE A 320 -13.74 -26.85 -14.11
C ILE A 320 -14.23 -26.63 -12.67
N SER A 321 -13.28 -26.54 -11.73
CA SER A 321 -13.56 -26.25 -10.32
C SER A 321 -14.41 -24.99 -10.18
N ASN A 322 -15.36 -25.01 -9.25
CA ASN A 322 -16.24 -23.88 -8.93
C ASN A 322 -15.48 -22.60 -8.52
N ASP A 323 -14.22 -22.71 -8.12
CA ASP A 323 -13.39 -21.55 -7.79
C ASP A 323 -13.01 -20.72 -9.02
N LYS A 324 -12.86 -21.35 -10.20
CA LYS A 324 -12.51 -20.66 -11.45
C LYS A 324 -13.61 -19.67 -11.90
N PRO A 325 -14.91 -20.03 -11.98
CA PRO A 325 -15.98 -19.06 -12.26
C PRO A 325 -16.13 -17.99 -11.17
N ALA A 326 -15.80 -18.27 -9.91
CA ALA A 326 -15.78 -17.26 -8.85
C ALA A 326 -14.70 -16.21 -9.06
N GLN A 327 -13.48 -16.65 -9.39
CA GLN A 327 -12.38 -15.74 -9.71
C GLN A 327 -12.71 -14.90 -10.95
N MET A 328 -13.28 -15.50 -12.00
CA MET A 328 -13.71 -14.76 -13.19
C MET A 328 -14.83 -13.73 -12.91
N ALA A 329 -15.81 -14.06 -12.08
CA ALA A 329 -16.85 -13.11 -11.67
C ALA A 329 -16.27 -11.89 -10.92
N LEU A 330 -15.23 -12.13 -10.10
CA LEU A 330 -14.51 -11.06 -9.42
C LEU A 330 -13.83 -10.11 -10.42
N VAL A 331 -13.14 -10.66 -11.42
CA VAL A 331 -12.47 -9.88 -12.48
C VAL A 331 -13.48 -9.06 -13.28
N ALA A 332 -14.61 -9.68 -13.66
CA ALA A 332 -15.66 -9.02 -14.43
C ALA A 332 -16.15 -7.75 -13.70
N ARG A 333 -16.38 -7.81 -12.39
CA ARG A 333 -16.76 -6.64 -11.58
C ARG A 333 -15.68 -5.57 -11.56
N GLN A 334 -14.41 -5.95 -11.45
CA GLN A 334 -13.29 -5.01 -11.48
C GLN A 334 -13.13 -4.33 -12.84
N SER A 335 -13.53 -5.03 -13.90
CA SER A 335 -13.65 -4.48 -15.26
C SER A 335 -14.95 -3.70 -15.51
N ASN A 336 -15.72 -3.43 -14.43
CA ASN A 336 -17.00 -2.73 -14.43
C ASN A 336 -18.12 -3.44 -15.22
N ILE A 337 -18.02 -4.75 -15.42
CA ILE A 337 -19.14 -5.60 -15.82
C ILE A 337 -19.95 -5.89 -14.56
N ARG A 338 -21.21 -5.44 -14.53
CA ARG A 338 -22.07 -5.53 -13.34
C ARG A 338 -23.25 -6.48 -13.52
N ASP A 339 -23.60 -6.77 -14.76
CA ASP A 339 -24.74 -7.62 -15.10
C ASP A 339 -24.32 -8.84 -15.91
N ALA A 340 -25.00 -9.97 -15.71
CA ALA A 340 -24.73 -11.20 -16.45
C ALA A 340 -25.02 -11.08 -17.95
N SER A 341 -25.88 -10.15 -18.36
CA SER A 341 -26.17 -9.83 -19.77
C SER A 341 -25.05 -9.09 -20.48
N GLU A 342 -24.12 -8.48 -19.75
CA GLU A 342 -22.94 -7.83 -20.29
C GLU A 342 -21.83 -8.86 -20.61
N LEU A 343 -21.95 -10.11 -20.13
CA LEU A 343 -21.09 -11.23 -20.51
C LEU A 343 -21.57 -11.83 -21.84
N CYS A 344 -20.70 -11.86 -22.85
CA CYS A 344 -21.00 -12.43 -24.15
C CYS A 344 -20.73 -13.93 -24.16
N ASP A 345 -19.46 -14.32 -24.30
CA ASP A 345 -19.06 -15.71 -24.45
C ASP A 345 -17.87 -16.04 -23.56
N VAL A 346 -17.92 -17.23 -22.95
CA VAL A 346 -16.80 -17.87 -22.25
C VAL A 346 -16.27 -19.04 -23.09
N GLU A 347 -15.01 -18.96 -23.51
CA GLU A 347 -14.35 -20.01 -24.27
C GLU A 347 -13.25 -20.68 -23.45
N VAL A 348 -13.13 -22.00 -23.54
CA VAL A 348 -12.00 -22.76 -22.99
C VAL A 348 -11.02 -23.08 -24.11
N GLN A 349 -9.82 -22.50 -24.06
CA GLN A 349 -8.77 -22.66 -25.07
C GLN A 349 -7.54 -23.34 -24.44
N GLY A 350 -7.50 -24.67 -24.49
CA GLY A 350 -6.42 -25.46 -23.89
C GLY A 350 -6.38 -25.29 -22.37
N ARG A 351 -5.38 -24.55 -21.87
CA ARG A 351 -5.24 -24.20 -20.43
C ARG A 351 -5.69 -22.77 -20.10
N SER A 352 -6.23 -22.06 -21.09
CA SER A 352 -6.78 -20.71 -20.91
C SER A 352 -8.32 -20.76 -20.89
N ILE A 353 -8.93 -19.88 -20.11
CA ILE A 353 -10.36 -19.56 -20.16
C ILE A 353 -10.47 -18.09 -20.54
N VAL A 354 -11.27 -17.79 -21.54
CA VAL A 354 -11.45 -16.46 -22.10
C VAL A 354 -12.87 -16.01 -21.84
N CYS A 355 -13.05 -14.79 -21.33
CA CYS A 355 -14.36 -14.18 -21.20
C CYS A 355 -14.39 -12.83 -21.92
N THR A 356 -15.42 -12.64 -22.75
CA THR A 356 -15.70 -11.40 -23.47
C THR A 356 -16.94 -10.73 -22.88
N GLY A 357 -16.93 -9.41 -22.72
CA GLY A 357 -18.13 -8.67 -22.30
C GLY A 357 -18.23 -7.27 -22.91
N ILE A 358 -19.44 -6.73 -23.07
CA ILE A 358 -19.71 -5.40 -23.67
C ILE A 358 -19.84 -4.34 -22.57
N ARG A 359 -19.26 -3.16 -22.78
CA ARG A 359 -19.28 -2.00 -21.87
C ARG A 359 -20.45 -1.05 -22.12
#